data_AF-A0ABD6F3U3-F1
#
_entry.id   AF-A0ABD6F3U3-F1
#
_cell.length_a   1.000
_cell.length_b   1.000
_cell.length_c   1.000
_cell.angle_alpha   90.00
_cell.angle_beta   90.00
_cell.angle_gamma   90.00
#
_symmetry.space_group_name_H-M   'P 1'
#
loop_
_entity.id
_entity.type
_entity.pdbx_description
1 polymer ?
#
loop_
_entity_poly.entity_id
_entity_poly.type
_entity_poly.pdbx_seq_one_letter_code
_entity_poly.pdbx_strand_id
1 'polypeptide(L)'
;MCIDGEIHTSGFLLYLSSEYFQKLLGKNPYITSLSVNYPTGIVKQILDFTFTGIFEMETEPIDRVQQFIDCITLLKPLGSKSLVIYIGWLLLKKILDEWKSAPLEEVVKLLRIAHENRFMSMKYAAMALIVDQHYPEFTFAYNEHSQGENLDLFRRLNQSEIAEFLSPTYIMREMFRKLSTTHRITRFSESDSQRSQVIREIV
;
A
#
# COMPACT_ATOMS: atom_id res chain seq x y z
N MET A 1 24.28 -1.42 -15.06
CA MET A 1 23.69 -2.72 -15.44
C MET A 1 22.48 -2.94 -14.56
N CYS A 2 21.33 -3.08 -15.20
CA CYS A 2 20.06 -3.49 -14.62
C CYS A 2 19.82 -4.95 -15.00
N ILE A 3 18.74 -5.57 -14.50
CA ILE A 3 18.44 -6.99 -14.77
C ILE A 3 18.26 -7.27 -16.28
N ASP A 4 17.65 -6.33 -16.99
CA ASP A 4 17.17 -6.45 -18.37
C ASP A 4 17.88 -5.49 -19.35
N GLY A 5 18.90 -4.74 -18.89
CA GLY A 5 19.55 -3.75 -19.76
C GLY A 5 20.59 -2.87 -19.08
N GLU A 6 21.04 -1.86 -19.81
CA GLU A 6 22.05 -0.90 -19.34
C GLU A 6 21.53 0.54 -19.44
N ILE A 7 21.93 1.36 -18.47
CA ILE A 7 21.64 2.79 -18.44
C ILE A 7 22.97 3.52 -18.43
N HIS A 8 23.21 4.34 -19.45
CA HIS A 8 24.35 5.23 -19.51
C HIS A 8 23.95 6.61 -19.04
N THR A 9 24.66 7.15 -18.06
CA THR A 9 24.42 8.48 -17.52
C THR A 9 25.73 9.07 -16.96
N SER A 10 25.72 10.36 -16.64
CA SER A 10 26.86 11.05 -16.06
C SER A 10 27.04 10.66 -14.59
N GLY A 11 28.26 10.23 -14.22
CA GLY A 11 28.61 9.96 -12.83
C GLY A 11 28.43 11.20 -11.93
N PHE A 12 28.61 12.40 -12.47
CA PHE A 12 28.37 13.64 -11.73
C PHE A 12 26.87 13.87 -11.44
N LEU A 13 26.00 13.57 -12.41
CA LEU A 13 24.55 13.66 -12.20
C LEU A 13 24.10 12.64 -11.14
N LEU A 14 24.61 11.41 -11.21
CA LEU A 14 24.35 10.39 -10.18
C LEU A 14 24.83 10.82 -8.79
N TYR A 15 26.03 11.40 -8.72
CA TYR A 15 26.57 11.94 -7.48
C TYR A 15 25.67 13.04 -6.90
N LEU A 16 25.16 13.96 -7.72
CA LEU A 16 24.29 15.00 -7.19
C LEU A 16 22.89 14.47 -6.83
N SER A 17 22.43 13.41 -7.49
CA SER A 17 21.04 12.97 -7.43
C SER A 17 20.72 12.01 -6.29
N SER A 18 21.67 11.26 -5.75
CA SER A 18 21.36 10.21 -4.76
C SER A 18 22.44 10.02 -3.71
N GLU A 19 22.03 9.84 -2.45
CA GLU A 19 22.96 9.57 -1.35
C GLU A 19 23.76 8.27 -1.55
N TYR A 20 23.15 7.28 -2.21
CA TYR A 20 23.80 6.02 -2.52
C TYR A 20 24.98 6.24 -3.46
N PHE A 21 24.76 6.95 -4.57
CA PHE A 21 25.82 7.24 -5.53
C PHE A 21 26.86 8.21 -4.98
N GLN A 22 26.47 9.16 -4.12
CA GLN A 22 27.42 10.02 -3.39
C GLN A 22 28.43 9.20 -2.60
N LYS A 23 27.93 8.25 -1.79
CA LYS A 23 28.79 7.38 -0.97
C LYS A 23 29.63 6.44 -1.82
N LEU A 24 29.07 5.92 -2.91
CA LEU A 24 29.77 5.01 -3.80
C LEU A 24 30.92 5.69 -4.54
N LEU A 25 30.63 6.78 -5.24
CA LEU A 25 31.60 7.52 -6.06
C LEU A 25 32.59 8.30 -5.19
N GLY A 26 32.16 8.76 -4.00
CA GLY A 26 33.05 9.38 -3.02
C GLY A 26 34.12 8.41 -2.49
N LYS A 27 33.80 7.11 -2.38
CA LYS A 27 34.77 6.07 -1.99
C LYS A 27 35.61 5.58 -3.15
N ASN A 28 35.03 5.50 -4.35
CA ASN A 28 35.69 4.97 -5.54
C ASN A 28 35.38 5.86 -6.77
N PRO A 29 36.16 6.94 -7.00
CA PRO A 29 35.89 7.91 -8.05
C PRO A 29 36.02 7.37 -9.48
N TYR A 30 36.75 6.26 -9.66
CA TYR A 30 37.03 5.65 -10.97
C TYR A 30 36.03 4.55 -11.36
N ILE A 31 34.94 4.37 -10.60
CA ILE A 31 33.90 3.42 -10.97
C ILE A 31 33.26 3.85 -12.30
N THR A 32 33.33 2.96 -13.29
CA THR A 32 32.74 3.17 -14.62
C THR A 32 31.46 2.37 -14.85
N SER A 33 31.19 1.37 -14.00
CA SER A 33 29.97 0.54 -14.09
C SER A 33 29.51 0.07 -12.71
N LEU A 34 28.19 -0.07 -12.56
CA LEU A 34 27.54 -0.62 -11.37
C LEU A 34 26.42 -1.56 -11.79
N SER A 35 26.23 -2.66 -11.05
CA SER A 35 25.07 -3.52 -11.19
C SER A 35 24.02 -3.23 -10.13
N VAL A 36 22.77 -3.07 -10.56
CA VAL A 36 21.59 -2.95 -9.70
C VAL A 36 20.60 -4.04 -10.05
N ASN A 37 20.06 -4.73 -9.05
CA ASN A 37 19.13 -5.85 -9.22
C ASN A 37 17.69 -5.35 -9.39
N TYR A 38 17.47 -4.42 -10.32
CA TYR A 38 16.14 -3.89 -10.66
C TYR A 38 15.97 -3.79 -12.18
N PRO A 39 14.74 -3.82 -12.71
CA PRO A 39 14.46 -3.56 -14.11
C PRO A 39 14.86 -2.14 -14.54
N THR A 40 15.33 -2.01 -15.77
CA THR A 40 15.80 -0.78 -16.40
C THR A 40 14.72 0.29 -16.36
N GLY A 41 13.46 -0.07 -16.62
CA GLY A 41 12.33 0.87 -16.59
C GLY A 41 12.13 1.52 -15.22
N ILE A 42 12.31 0.77 -14.12
CA ILE A 42 12.16 1.27 -12.76
C ILE A 42 13.29 2.25 -12.42
N VAL A 43 14.53 1.82 -12.66
CA VAL A 43 15.72 2.63 -12.38
C VAL A 43 15.70 3.91 -13.20
N LYS A 44 15.32 3.83 -14.48
CA LYS A 44 15.22 4.98 -15.37
C LYS A 44 14.18 5.99 -14.88
N GLN A 45 12.97 5.57 -14.53
CA GLN A 45 11.93 6.48 -14.01
C GLN A 45 12.36 7.17 -12.71
N ILE A 46 13.04 6.45 -11.80
CA ILE A 46 13.57 7.06 -10.57
C ILE A 46 14.64 8.11 -10.91
N LEU A 47 15.56 7.80 -11.83
CA LEU A 47 16.59 8.75 -12.27
C LEU A 47 15.98 9.97 -12.98
N ASP A 48 15.01 9.75 -13.87
CA ASP A 48 14.31 10.82 -14.59
C ASP A 48 13.61 11.76 -13.60
N PHE A 49 12.92 11.22 -12.59
CA PHE A 49 12.38 12.03 -11.49
C PHE A 49 13.46 12.80 -10.75
N THR A 50 14.58 12.16 -10.46
CA THR A 50 15.63 12.82 -9.68
C THR A 50 16.31 13.94 -10.47
N PHE A 51 16.38 13.84 -11.79
CA PHE A 51 16.97 14.85 -12.66
C PHE A 51 15.99 15.96 -13.05
N THR A 52 14.72 15.65 -13.25
CA THR A 52 13.72 16.59 -13.78
C THR A 52 12.73 17.08 -12.73
N GLY A 53 12.61 16.38 -11.60
CA GLY A 53 11.57 16.59 -10.59
C GLY A 53 10.19 16.10 -11.00
N ILE A 54 10.03 15.51 -12.19
CA ILE A 54 8.76 15.06 -12.74
C ILE A 54 8.65 13.55 -12.55
N PHE A 55 7.56 13.08 -11.96
CA PHE A 55 7.27 11.67 -11.84
C PHE A 55 5.89 11.38 -12.40
N GLU A 56 5.87 10.60 -13.47
CA GLU A 56 4.66 10.08 -14.08
C GLU A 56 4.73 8.56 -13.96
N MET A 57 3.81 8.02 -13.18
CA MET A 57 3.61 6.59 -13.03
C MET A 57 2.18 6.29 -13.46
N GLU A 58 2.04 5.45 -14.49
CA GLU A 58 0.75 4.89 -14.85
C GLU A 58 0.29 3.89 -13.77
N THR A 59 -0.96 3.46 -13.83
CA THR A 59 -1.53 2.50 -12.88
C THR A 59 -0.88 1.11 -13.06
N GLU A 60 0.30 0.94 -12.49
CA GLU A 60 1.10 -0.28 -12.58
C GLU A 60 0.60 -1.35 -11.59
N PRO A 61 0.91 -2.64 -11.83
CA PRO A 61 0.59 -3.71 -10.89
C PRO A 61 1.31 -3.48 -9.55
N ILE A 62 0.67 -3.91 -8.46
CA ILE A 62 1.13 -3.69 -7.08
C ILE A 62 2.56 -4.21 -6.87
N ASP A 63 2.92 -5.33 -7.50
CA ASP A 63 4.25 -5.92 -7.40
C ASP A 63 5.35 -5.01 -7.98
N ARG A 64 5.03 -4.27 -9.05
CA ARG A 64 5.96 -3.29 -9.62
C ARG A 64 6.11 -2.08 -8.69
N VAL A 65 5.03 -1.65 -8.05
CA VAL A 65 5.07 -0.56 -7.07
C VAL A 65 5.95 -0.91 -5.87
N GLN A 66 5.91 -2.17 -5.40
CA GLN A 66 6.83 -2.63 -4.37
C GLN A 66 8.29 -2.54 -4.83
N GLN A 67 8.60 -3.02 -6.04
CA GLN A 67 9.95 -2.91 -6.60
C GLN A 67 10.42 -1.44 -6.73
N PHE A 68 9.50 -0.52 -7.07
CA PHE A 68 9.79 0.91 -7.07
C PHE A 68 10.19 1.41 -5.69
N ILE A 69 9.39 1.11 -4.67
CA ILE A 69 9.65 1.52 -3.29
C ILE A 69 10.99 0.95 -2.79
N ASP A 70 11.27 -0.31 -3.06
CA ASP A 70 12.53 -0.97 -2.69
C ASP A 70 13.72 -0.29 -3.38
N CYS A 71 13.57 0.02 -4.68
CA CYS A 71 14.61 0.71 -5.45
C CYS A 71 14.84 2.14 -4.92
N ILE A 72 13.79 2.87 -4.55
CA ILE A 72 13.90 4.20 -3.91
C ILE A 72 14.62 4.09 -2.56
N THR A 73 14.32 3.05 -1.78
CA THR A 73 14.94 2.81 -0.47
C THR A 73 16.42 2.51 -0.60
N LEU A 74 16.82 1.76 -1.64
CA LEU A 74 18.21 1.47 -1.96
C LEU A 74 18.95 2.72 -2.46
N LEU A 75 18.43 3.34 -3.53
CA LEU A 75 19.10 4.42 -4.23
C LEU A 75 19.06 5.72 -3.43
N LYS A 76 18.06 5.93 -2.57
CA LYS A 76 17.88 7.17 -1.79
C LYS A 76 18.04 8.42 -2.67
N PRO A 77 17.22 8.56 -3.72
CA PRO A 77 17.25 9.77 -4.54
C PRO A 77 16.88 11.00 -3.71
N LEU A 78 17.37 12.16 -4.13
CA LEU A 78 16.88 13.45 -3.64
C LEU A 78 15.36 13.52 -3.85
N GLY A 79 14.64 13.97 -2.82
CA GLY A 79 13.17 13.98 -2.87
C GLY A 79 12.50 12.62 -2.69
N SER A 80 13.22 11.57 -2.25
CA SER A 80 12.68 10.23 -1.95
C SER A 80 11.39 10.25 -1.12
N LYS A 81 11.30 11.12 -0.10
CA LYS A 81 10.09 11.29 0.71
C LYS A 81 8.89 11.74 -0.12
N SER A 82 9.07 12.75 -0.99
CA SER A 82 8.01 13.27 -1.85
C SER A 82 7.55 12.21 -2.85
N LEU A 83 8.49 11.45 -3.40
CA LEU A 83 8.22 10.35 -4.33
C LEU A 83 7.39 9.24 -3.67
N VAL A 84 7.80 8.82 -2.47
CA VAL A 84 7.11 7.81 -1.66
C VAL A 84 5.69 8.27 -1.27
N ILE A 85 5.51 9.54 -0.92
CA ILE A 85 4.18 10.13 -0.64
C ILE A 85 3.31 10.13 -1.89
N TYR A 86 3.85 10.53 -3.05
CA TYR A 86 3.11 10.58 -4.30
C TYR A 86 2.66 9.19 -4.76
N ILE A 87 3.54 8.18 -4.67
CA ILE A 87 3.18 6.77 -4.91
C ILE A 87 2.05 6.34 -3.95
N GLY A 88 2.17 6.71 -2.67
CA GLY A 88 1.13 6.45 -1.68
C GLY A 88 -0.23 7.05 -2.06
N TRP A 89 -0.24 8.26 -2.62
CA TRP A 89 -1.47 8.92 -3.11
C TRP A 89 -2.05 8.23 -4.35
N LEU A 90 -1.22 7.85 -5.33
CA LEU A 90 -1.67 7.13 -6.53
C LEU A 90 -2.34 5.79 -6.18
N LEU A 91 -1.71 5.02 -5.30
CA LEU A 91 -2.25 3.75 -4.82
C LEU A 91 -3.56 3.94 -4.06
N LEU A 92 -3.67 4.97 -3.20
CA LEU A 92 -4.92 5.28 -2.51
C LEU A 92 -6.03 5.64 -3.51
N LYS A 93 -5.73 6.46 -4.51
CA LYS A 93 -6.67 6.82 -5.57
C LYS A 93 -7.17 5.57 -6.31
N LYS A 94 -6.27 4.66 -6.68
CA LYS A 94 -6.62 3.39 -7.32
C LYS A 94 -7.62 2.59 -6.51
N ILE A 95 -7.37 2.42 -5.20
CA ILE A 95 -8.28 1.69 -4.30
C ILE A 95 -9.66 2.35 -4.25
N LEU A 96 -9.72 3.68 -4.20
CA LEU A 96 -10.99 4.41 -4.13
C LEU A 96 -11.78 4.28 -5.45
N ASP A 97 -11.09 4.29 -6.59
CA ASP A 97 -11.70 4.14 -7.91
C ASP A 97 -12.23 2.70 -8.13
N GLU A 98 -11.50 1.69 -7.65
CA GLU A 98 -11.83 0.26 -7.78
C GLU A 98 -12.57 -0.32 -6.55
N TRP A 99 -13.04 0.54 -5.63
CA TRP A 99 -13.49 0.16 -4.28
C TRP A 99 -14.42 -1.05 -4.25
N LYS A 100 -15.43 -1.10 -5.14
CA LYS A 100 -16.50 -2.11 -5.14
C LYS A 100 -16.12 -3.45 -5.77
N SER A 101 -15.01 -3.51 -6.49
CA SER A 101 -14.61 -4.68 -7.29
C SER A 101 -13.21 -5.17 -6.98
N ALA A 102 -12.51 -4.54 -6.04
CA ALA A 102 -11.15 -4.90 -5.67
C ALA A 102 -11.11 -6.29 -5.02
N PRO A 103 -10.36 -7.26 -5.57
CA PRO A 103 -10.28 -8.59 -4.98
C PRO A 103 -9.49 -8.57 -3.67
N LEU A 104 -9.85 -9.46 -2.74
CA LEU A 104 -9.21 -9.54 -1.42
C LEU A 104 -7.67 -9.63 -1.50
N GLU A 105 -7.13 -10.40 -2.45
CA GLU A 105 -5.68 -10.57 -2.60
C GLU A 105 -4.96 -9.25 -2.89
N GLU A 106 -5.51 -8.42 -3.77
CA GLU A 106 -4.92 -7.11 -4.10
C GLU A 106 -5.02 -6.15 -2.91
N VAL A 107 -6.16 -6.13 -2.23
CA VAL A 107 -6.38 -5.27 -1.06
C VAL A 107 -5.42 -5.65 0.07
N VAL A 108 -5.16 -6.94 0.25
CA VAL A 108 -4.19 -7.45 1.23
C VAL A 108 -2.76 -7.07 0.84
N LYS A 109 -2.37 -7.21 -0.43
CA LYS A 109 -1.06 -6.73 -0.91
C LYS A 109 -0.89 -5.24 -0.63
N LEU A 110 -1.91 -4.43 -0.90
CA LEU A 110 -1.88 -2.98 -0.61
C LEU A 110 -1.80 -2.68 0.89
N LEU A 111 -2.53 -3.42 1.72
CA LEU A 111 -2.44 -3.30 3.18
C LEU A 111 -1.02 -3.59 3.67
N ARG A 112 -0.35 -4.61 3.11
CA ARG A 112 1.04 -4.95 3.42
C ARG A 112 1.98 -3.78 3.06
N ILE A 113 1.90 -3.27 1.83
CA ILE A 113 2.72 -2.12 1.38
C ILE A 113 2.48 -0.90 2.28
N ALA A 114 1.21 -0.60 2.59
CA ALA A 114 0.84 0.53 3.41
C ALA A 114 1.37 0.41 4.84
N HIS A 115 1.36 -0.81 5.38
CA HIS A 115 1.87 -1.08 6.72
C HIS A 115 3.39 -0.93 6.78
N GLU A 116 4.13 -1.53 5.84
CA GLU A 116 5.59 -1.50 5.79
C GLU A 116 6.13 -0.09 5.54
N ASN A 117 5.46 0.69 4.69
CA ASN A 117 5.86 2.05 4.32
C ASN A 117 5.21 3.15 5.17
N ARG A 118 4.44 2.78 6.21
CA ARG A 118 3.73 3.70 7.12
C ARG A 118 2.76 4.65 6.42
N PHE A 119 2.14 4.22 5.32
CA PHE A 119 1.08 4.97 4.64
C PHE A 119 -0.25 4.87 5.40
N MET A 120 -0.42 5.71 6.41
CA MET A 120 -1.58 5.62 7.33
C MET A 120 -2.92 5.70 6.61
N SER A 121 -3.12 6.68 5.70
CA SER A 121 -4.39 6.85 4.99
C SER A 121 -4.73 5.63 4.12
N MET A 122 -3.75 5.09 3.40
CA MET A 122 -3.92 3.87 2.60
C MET A 122 -4.18 2.65 3.47
N LYS A 123 -3.47 2.52 4.60
CA LYS A 123 -3.67 1.43 5.56
C LYS A 123 -5.10 1.42 6.09
N TYR A 124 -5.62 2.58 6.51
CA TYR A 124 -7.00 2.69 6.98
C TYR A 124 -8.02 2.42 5.86
N ALA A 125 -7.77 2.91 4.64
CA ALA A 125 -8.64 2.65 3.48
C ALA A 125 -8.70 1.15 3.15
N ALA A 126 -7.55 0.47 3.09
CA ALA A 126 -7.48 -0.97 2.85
C ALA A 126 -8.16 -1.77 3.96
N MET A 127 -7.94 -1.41 5.24
CA MET A 127 -8.64 -2.01 6.37
C MET A 127 -10.17 -1.83 6.28
N ALA A 128 -10.63 -0.64 5.92
CA ALA A 128 -12.04 -0.35 5.75
C ALA A 128 -12.66 -1.19 4.62
N LEU A 129 -11.96 -1.32 3.49
CA LEU A 129 -12.42 -2.13 2.36
C LEU A 129 -12.49 -3.62 2.72
N ILE A 130 -11.48 -4.17 3.40
CA ILE A 130 -11.52 -5.54 3.92
C ILE A 130 -12.73 -5.72 4.83
N VAL A 131 -12.97 -4.79 5.76
CA VAL A 131 -14.09 -4.89 6.70
C VAL A 131 -15.45 -4.82 5.99
N ASP A 132 -15.56 -3.96 4.98
CA ASP A 132 -16.80 -3.72 4.24
C ASP A 132 -17.18 -4.90 3.33
N GLN A 133 -16.21 -5.51 2.65
CA GLN A 133 -16.47 -6.46 1.57
C GLN A 133 -15.95 -7.88 1.82
N HIS A 134 -14.82 -8.03 2.50
CA HIS A 134 -14.09 -9.30 2.57
C HIS A 134 -13.85 -9.81 3.98
N TYR A 135 -14.52 -9.26 5.00
CA TYR A 135 -14.17 -9.54 6.39
C TYR A 135 -14.24 -11.03 6.75
N PRO A 136 -15.29 -11.79 6.38
CA PRO A 136 -15.35 -13.22 6.66
C PRO A 136 -14.21 -13.99 5.97
N GLU A 137 -13.99 -13.71 4.67
CA GLU A 137 -12.95 -14.35 3.85
C GLU A 137 -11.55 -14.05 4.40
N PHE A 138 -11.30 -12.81 4.81
CA PHE A 138 -10.04 -12.39 5.42
C PHE A 138 -9.79 -13.11 6.74
N THR A 139 -10.76 -13.18 7.64
CA THR A 139 -10.58 -13.89 8.92
C THR A 139 -10.37 -15.40 8.75
N PHE A 140 -10.96 -15.98 7.70
CA PHE A 140 -10.77 -17.39 7.36
C PHE A 140 -9.39 -17.66 6.76
N ALA A 141 -8.91 -16.79 5.87
CA ALA A 141 -7.65 -16.97 5.17
C ALA A 141 -6.40 -16.49 5.95
N TYR A 142 -6.58 -15.55 6.89
CA TYR A 142 -5.50 -14.92 7.67
C TYR A 142 -5.80 -15.03 9.17
N ASN A 143 -5.27 -16.08 9.79
CA ASN A 143 -5.44 -16.37 11.21
C ASN A 143 -4.23 -17.12 11.80
N GLU A 144 -4.29 -17.42 13.09
CA GLU A 144 -3.24 -18.14 13.84
C GLU A 144 -2.92 -19.54 13.30
N HIS A 145 -3.87 -20.17 12.60
CA HIS A 145 -3.73 -21.51 12.03
C HIS A 145 -3.32 -21.49 10.55
N SER A 146 -3.17 -20.31 9.96
CA SER A 146 -2.69 -20.15 8.59
C SER A 146 -1.22 -20.56 8.47
N GLN A 147 -0.74 -20.84 7.27
CA GLN A 147 0.66 -21.19 7.01
C GLN A 147 1.30 -20.25 5.99
N GLY A 148 2.64 -20.14 6.04
CA GLY A 148 3.42 -19.32 5.11
C GLY A 148 3.16 -17.82 5.24
N GLU A 149 3.07 -17.12 4.10
CA GLU A 149 2.95 -15.66 4.03
C GLU A 149 1.71 -15.12 4.75
N ASN A 150 0.61 -15.88 4.76
CA ASN A 150 -0.64 -15.46 5.41
C ASN A 150 -0.49 -15.38 6.93
N LEU A 151 0.25 -16.32 7.53
CA LEU A 151 0.52 -16.32 8.96
C LEU A 151 1.45 -15.17 9.35
N ASP A 152 2.46 -14.91 8.52
CA ASP A 152 3.42 -13.84 8.75
C ASP A 152 2.73 -12.47 8.68
N LEU A 153 1.87 -12.27 7.69
CA LEU A 153 1.07 -11.05 7.61
C LEU A 153 0.12 -10.93 8.81
N PHE A 154 -0.58 -12.01 9.19
CA PHE A 154 -1.45 -11.99 10.36
C PHE A 154 -0.69 -11.59 11.62
N ARG A 155 0.49 -12.19 11.89
CA ARG A 155 1.32 -11.84 13.05
C ARG A 155 1.74 -10.37 13.04
N ARG A 156 2.16 -9.84 11.89
CA ARG A 156 2.53 -8.41 11.75
C ARG A 156 1.33 -7.49 12.01
N LEU A 157 0.16 -7.82 11.46
CA LEU A 157 -1.07 -7.04 11.66
C LEU A 157 -1.67 -7.21 13.06
N ASN A 158 -1.35 -8.30 13.75
CA ASN A 158 -1.80 -8.56 15.12
C ASN A 158 -0.88 -7.92 16.17
N GLN A 159 0.30 -7.45 15.75
CA GLN A 159 1.25 -6.75 16.61
C GLN A 159 1.09 -5.24 16.47
N SER A 160 1.27 -4.55 17.58
CA SER A 160 1.34 -3.10 17.67
C SER A 160 2.41 -2.75 18.69
N GLU A 161 3.36 -1.90 18.31
CA GLU A 161 4.46 -1.47 19.18
C GLU A 161 3.98 -0.67 20.40
N ILE A 162 2.77 -0.11 20.34
CA ILE A 162 2.23 0.79 21.36
C ILE A 162 1.25 0.08 22.28
N ALA A 163 0.23 -0.58 21.71
CA ALA A 163 -0.80 -1.28 22.46
C ALA A 163 -1.61 -2.24 21.58
N GLU A 164 -2.08 -3.34 22.17
CA GLU A 164 -2.85 -4.39 21.48
C GLU A 164 -4.13 -3.87 20.81
N PHE A 165 -4.85 -2.93 21.44
CA PHE A 165 -6.07 -2.34 20.87
C PHE A 165 -5.83 -1.44 19.64
N LEU A 166 -4.57 -1.13 19.35
CA LEU A 166 -4.16 -0.41 18.14
C LEU A 166 -3.69 -1.36 17.03
N SER A 167 -3.72 -2.68 17.25
CA SER A 167 -3.39 -3.63 16.20
C SER A 167 -4.41 -3.53 15.06
N PRO A 168 -3.95 -3.55 13.80
CA PRO A 168 -4.84 -3.59 12.64
C PRO A 168 -5.95 -4.64 12.73
N THR A 169 -5.65 -5.85 13.22
CA THR A 169 -6.64 -6.92 13.41
C THR A 169 -7.72 -6.53 14.42
N TYR A 170 -7.32 -5.92 15.56
CA TYR A 170 -8.26 -5.44 16.56
C TYR A 170 -9.16 -4.34 15.99
N ILE A 171 -8.57 -3.36 15.31
CA ILE A 171 -9.30 -2.23 14.71
C ILE A 171 -10.30 -2.74 13.68
N MET A 172 -9.90 -3.64 12.78
CA MET A 172 -10.80 -4.21 11.77
C MET A 172 -11.99 -4.94 12.42
N ARG A 173 -11.75 -5.72 13.48
CA ARG A 173 -12.81 -6.39 14.23
C ARG A 173 -13.80 -5.41 14.87
N GLU A 174 -13.30 -4.34 15.48
CA GLU A 174 -14.15 -3.31 16.05
C GLU A 174 -14.95 -2.54 14.99
N MET A 175 -14.34 -2.25 13.85
CA MET A 175 -15.03 -1.65 12.70
C MET A 175 -16.16 -2.56 12.20
N PHE A 176 -15.88 -3.86 12.02
CA PHE A 176 -16.88 -4.83 11.58
C PHE A 176 -18.05 -4.95 12.57
N ARG A 177 -17.76 -4.99 13.88
CA ARG A 177 -18.78 -5.02 14.94
C ARG A 177 -19.68 -3.80 14.90
N LYS A 178 -19.09 -2.60 14.74
CA LYS A 178 -19.84 -1.34 14.63
C LYS A 178 -20.69 -1.30 13.37
N LEU A 179 -20.12 -1.66 12.21
CA LEU A 179 -20.85 -1.73 10.95
C LEU A 179 -22.04 -2.71 11.03
N SER A 180 -21.83 -3.90 11.59
CA SER A 180 -22.89 -4.89 11.79
C SER A 180 -24.02 -4.35 12.69
N THR A 181 -23.67 -3.60 13.74
CA THR A 181 -24.64 -2.98 14.63
C THR A 181 -25.44 -1.88 13.92
N THR A 182 -24.77 -1.01 13.16
CA THR A 182 -25.42 0.04 12.38
C THR A 182 -26.34 -0.54 11.30
N HIS A 183 -25.92 -1.59 10.59
CA HIS A 183 -26.75 -2.29 9.61
C HIS A 183 -27.99 -2.93 10.26
N ARG A 184 -27.88 -3.44 11.49
CA ARG A 184 -29.04 -3.96 12.22
C ARG A 184 -30.00 -2.83 12.57
N ILE A 185 -29.51 -1.73 13.14
CA ILE A 185 -30.34 -0.59 13.55
C ILE A 185 -31.08 0.02 12.35
N THR A 186 -30.39 0.22 11.23
CA THR A 186 -30.99 0.74 9.99
C THR A 186 -32.06 -0.20 9.45
N ARG A 187 -31.80 -1.52 9.38
CA ARG A 187 -32.83 -2.51 9.00
C ARG A 187 -34.03 -2.52 9.94
N PHE A 188 -33.81 -2.41 11.25
CA PHE A 188 -34.90 -2.32 12.23
C PHE A 188 -35.73 -1.05 12.01
N SER A 189 -35.08 0.10 11.83
CA SER A 189 -35.75 1.37 11.53
C SER A 189 -36.56 1.35 10.23
N GLU A 190 -36.03 0.71 9.17
CA GLU A 190 -36.76 0.54 7.90
C GLU A 190 -37.96 -0.39 8.07
N SER A 191 -37.81 -1.50 8.80
CA SER A 191 -38.90 -2.44 9.07
C SER A 191 -39.99 -1.85 9.95
N ASP A 192 -39.64 -1.01 10.93
CA ASP A 192 -40.60 -0.29 11.77
C ASP A 192 -41.29 0.84 11.01
N SER A 193 -40.60 1.51 10.08
CA SER A 193 -41.19 2.49 9.17
C SER A 193 -42.21 1.83 8.23
N GLN A 194 -41.88 0.69 7.63
CA GLN A 194 -42.79 -0.08 6.79
C GLN A 194 -44.00 -0.62 7.57
N ARG A 195 -43.80 -1.14 8.80
CA ARG A 195 -44.90 -1.56 9.68
C ARG A 195 -45.81 -0.40 10.07
N SER A 196 -45.25 0.78 10.32
CA SER A 196 -46.02 1.99 10.65
C SER A 196 -46.83 2.51 9.46
N GLN A 197 -46.36 2.30 8.22
CA GLN A 197 -47.12 2.61 7.01
C GLN A 197 -48.28 1.62 6.79
N VAL A 198 -48.05 0.32 6.95
CA VAL A 198 -49.10 -0.71 6.81
C VAL A 198 -50.24 -0.51 7.82
N ILE A 199 -49.93 -0.11 9.06
CA ILE A 199 -50.96 0.17 10.08
C ILE A 199 -51.79 1.43 9.73
N ARG A 200 -51.22 2.41 9.02
CA ARG A 200 -51.94 3.61 8.58
C ARG A 200 -52.87 3.38 7.38
N GLU A 201 -52.67 2.32 6.61
CA GLU A 201 -53.53 1.97 5.46
C GLU A 201 -54.72 1.06 5.85
N ILE A 202 -54.77 0.57 7.09
CA ILE A 202 -55.80 -0.34 7.60
C ILE A 202 -56.84 0.39 8.50
N VAL A 203 -56.69 1.70 8.72
CA VAL A 203 -57.64 2.57 9.44
C VAL A 203 -58.31 3.53 8.46
#